data_AF-A0A920SBC9-F1
#
_entry.id   AF-A0A920SBC9-F1
#
_cell.length_a   1.000
_cell.length_b   1.000
_cell.length_c   1.000
_cell.angle_alpha   90.00
_cell.angle_beta   90.00
_cell.angle_gamma   90.00
#
_symmetry.space_group_name_H-M   'P 1'
#
loop_
_entity.id
_entity.type
_entity.pdbx_description
1 polymer ?
#
loop_
_entity_poly.entity_id
_entity_poly.type
_entity_poly.pdbx_seq_one_letter_code
_entity_poly.pdbx_strand_id
1 'polypeptide(L)'
;MVQILEFKPNPFNGVAIDREGLPSDPEEFDARLALSIEKWKSDDFLTVWLDIPKAQSALIPKAIDRGFDFHHTGEDYILLTCLLVGGSHIPPLQLTILE
;
A
#
# COMPACT_ATOMS: atom_id res chain seq x y z
N MET A 1 -18.09 -10.76 -5.35
CA MET A 1 -17.91 -9.64 -4.40
C MET A 1 -16.45 -9.27 -4.44
N VAL A 2 -16.12 -8.00 -4.70
CA VAL A 2 -14.73 -7.51 -4.64
C VAL A 2 -14.33 -7.46 -3.17
N GLN A 3 -13.18 -8.04 -2.82
CA GLN A 3 -12.66 -8.05 -1.45
C GLN A 3 -11.46 -7.11 -1.33
N ILE A 4 -11.24 -6.56 -0.14
CA ILE A 4 -10.09 -5.71 0.15
C ILE A 4 -8.78 -6.49 -0.04
N LEU A 5 -7.66 -5.77 -0.12
CA LEU A 5 -6.33 -6.36 -0.11
C LEU A 5 -6.00 -6.86 1.29
N GLU A 6 -5.31 -7.99 1.37
CA GLU A 6 -4.78 -8.50 2.63
C GLU A 6 -3.76 -7.51 3.20
N PHE A 7 -3.80 -7.30 4.51
CA PHE A 7 -2.97 -6.31 5.16
C PHE A 7 -2.65 -6.64 6.61
N LYS A 8 -1.63 -5.96 7.14
CA LYS A 8 -1.27 -5.98 8.56
C LYS A 8 -1.19 -4.54 9.09
N PRO A 9 -1.80 -4.26 10.26
CA PRO A 9 -1.55 -3.01 10.97
C PRO A 9 -0.07 -2.89 11.35
N ASN A 10 0.48 -1.69 11.27
CA ASN A 10 1.82 -1.40 11.78
C ASN A 10 1.74 -0.59 13.10
N PRO A 11 2.83 -0.52 13.88
CA PRO A 11 2.85 0.17 15.18
C PRO A 11 2.54 1.67 15.14
N PHE A 12 2.56 2.29 13.95
CA PHE A 12 2.33 3.72 13.74
C PHE A 12 0.92 4.02 13.21
N ASN A 13 -0.03 3.11 13.47
CA ASN A 13 -1.41 3.19 12.99
C ASN A 13 -1.50 3.31 11.45
N GLY A 14 -0.57 2.66 10.76
CA GLY A 14 -0.60 2.48 9.31
C GLY A 14 -0.95 1.05 8.93
N VAL A 15 -1.12 0.86 7.63
CA VAL A 15 -1.44 -0.40 6.98
C VAL A 15 -0.26 -0.82 6.13
N ALA A 16 0.21 -2.06 6.28
CA ALA A 16 1.14 -2.69 5.35
C ALA A 16 0.38 -3.74 4.53
N ILE A 17 0.32 -3.54 3.21
CA ILE A 17 -0.34 -4.48 2.29
C ILE A 17 0.53 -5.74 2.17
N ASP A 18 -0.09 -6.92 2.22
CA ASP A 18 0.61 -8.18 2.04
C ASP A 18 0.99 -8.37 0.57
N ARG A 19 2.31 -8.39 0.31
CA ARG A 19 2.89 -8.57 -1.03
C ARG A 19 2.47 -9.89 -1.69
N GLU A 20 2.30 -10.96 -0.92
CA GLU A 20 1.95 -12.28 -1.46
C GLU A 20 0.45 -12.36 -1.86
N GLY A 21 -0.35 -11.41 -1.36
CA GLY A 21 -1.78 -11.29 -1.66
C GLY A 21 -2.11 -10.37 -2.84
N LEU A 22 -1.10 -9.81 -3.52
CA LEU A 22 -1.32 -8.86 -4.61
C LEU A 22 -1.90 -9.54 -5.87
N PRO A 23 -3.03 -9.05 -6.41
CA PRO A 23 -3.51 -9.46 -7.71
C PRO A 23 -2.46 -9.27 -8.81
N SER A 24 -2.40 -10.20 -9.75
CA SER A 24 -1.54 -10.05 -10.93
C SER A 24 -2.16 -9.18 -12.01
N ASP A 25 -3.49 -9.07 -12.03
CA ASP A 25 -4.21 -8.20 -12.97
C ASP A 25 -4.26 -6.75 -12.43
N PRO A 26 -3.76 -5.75 -13.18
CA PRO A 26 -3.79 -4.35 -12.74
C PRO A 26 -5.18 -3.77 -12.50
N GLU A 27 -6.21 -4.20 -13.25
CA GLU A 27 -7.57 -3.68 -13.06
C GLU A 27 -8.23 -4.29 -11.82
N GLU A 28 -8.03 -5.59 -11.57
CA GLU A 28 -8.44 -6.21 -10.30
C GLU A 28 -7.74 -5.54 -9.11
N PHE A 29 -6.43 -5.31 -9.21
CA PHE A 29 -5.66 -4.61 -8.17
C PHE A 29 -6.22 -3.22 -7.90
N ASP A 30 -6.48 -2.43 -8.94
CA ASP A 30 -7.03 -1.08 -8.80
C ASP A 30 -8.39 -1.07 -8.10
N ALA A 31 -9.29 -1.96 -8.51
CA ALA A 31 -10.62 -2.07 -7.91
C ALA A 31 -10.55 -2.47 -6.42
N ARG A 32 -9.67 -3.42 -6.08
CA ARG A 32 -9.47 -3.87 -4.69
C ARG A 32 -8.78 -2.79 -3.86
N LEU A 33 -7.78 -2.10 -4.41
CA LEU A 33 -7.06 -1.02 -3.73
C LEU A 33 -7.99 0.14 -3.39
N ALA A 34 -8.86 0.55 -4.33
CA ALA A 34 -9.85 1.60 -4.10
C ALA A 34 -10.75 1.28 -2.90
N LEU A 35 -11.34 0.08 -2.90
CA LEU A 35 -12.19 -0.40 -1.80
C LEU A 35 -11.42 -0.46 -0.46
N SER A 36 -10.16 -0.89 -0.52
CA SER A 36 -9.30 -1.03 0.66
C SER A 36 -9.00 0.33 1.29
N ILE A 37 -8.66 1.34 0.48
CA ILE A 37 -8.38 2.71 0.94
C ILE A 37 -9.60 3.31 1.65
N GLU A 38 -10.81 3.13 1.11
CA GLU A 38 -12.04 3.60 1.76
C GLU A 38 -12.25 2.92 3.11
N LYS A 39 -12.05 1.60 3.16
CA LYS A 39 -12.17 0.83 4.39
C LYS A 39 -11.15 1.27 5.44
N TRP A 40 -9.87 1.39 5.07
CA TRP A 40 -8.82 1.79 6.01
C TRP A 40 -8.98 3.23 6.52
N LYS A 41 -9.50 4.14 5.69
CA LYS A 41 -9.90 5.49 6.14
C LYS A 41 -11.03 5.42 7.17
N SER A 42 -12.02 4.55 6.97
CA SER A 42 -13.12 4.39 7.93
C SER A 42 -12.69 3.71 9.24
N ASP A 43 -11.58 2.97 9.21
CA ASP A 43 -10.98 2.31 10.38
C ASP A 43 -9.91 3.19 11.04
N ASP A 44 -9.85 4.48 10.72
CA ASP A 44 -8.96 5.48 11.31
C ASP A 44 -7.45 5.19 11.12
N PHE A 45 -7.06 4.42 10.10
CA PHE A 45 -5.65 4.28 9.72
C PHE A 45 -5.10 5.56 9.09
N LEU A 46 -3.83 5.84 9.35
CA LEU A 46 -3.18 7.09 8.94
C LEU A 46 -2.44 6.97 7.61
N THR A 47 -1.84 5.82 7.34
CA THR A 47 -0.90 5.63 6.23
C THR A 47 -1.05 4.24 5.64
N VAL A 48 -0.70 4.08 4.36
CA VAL A 48 -0.62 2.77 3.68
C VAL A 48 0.77 2.60 3.11
N TRP A 49 1.29 1.39 3.23
CA TRP A 49 2.58 0.94 2.76
C TRP A 49 2.36 -0.22 1.81
N LEU A 50 2.95 -0.11 0.62
CA LEU A 50 2.76 -1.05 -0.47
C LEU A 50 4.11 -1.44 -1.06
N ASP A 51 4.53 -2.67 -0.79
CA ASP A 51 5.67 -3.32 -1.45
C ASP A 51 5.17 -3.99 -2.74
N ILE A 52 5.68 -3.56 -3.89
CA ILE A 52 5.39 -4.18 -5.19
C ILE A 52 6.66 -4.86 -5.71
N PRO A 53 6.66 -6.20 -5.87
CA PRO A 53 7.74 -6.91 -6.54
C PRO A 53 7.94 -6.40 -7.97
N LYS A 54 9.19 -6.36 -8.43
CA LYS A 54 9.57 -5.91 -9.77
C LYS A 54 8.83 -6.65 -10.88
N ALA A 55 8.53 -7.94 -10.66
CA ALA A 55 7.76 -8.78 -11.57
C ALA A 55 6.30 -8.30 -11.75
N GLN A 56 5.76 -7.56 -10.78
CA GLN A 56 4.41 -6.98 -10.80
C GLN A 56 4.44 -5.46 -11.02
N SER A 57 5.47 -4.94 -11.68
CA SER A 57 5.62 -3.49 -11.95
C SER A 57 4.44 -2.86 -12.70
N ALA A 58 3.61 -3.66 -13.39
CA ALA A 58 2.36 -3.21 -14.01
C ALA A 58 1.34 -2.63 -13.01
N LEU A 59 1.48 -2.94 -11.71
CA LEU A 59 0.61 -2.41 -10.65
C LEU A 59 0.99 -0.99 -10.21
N ILE A 60 2.23 -0.55 -10.48
CA ILE A 60 2.76 0.74 -10.01
C ILE A 60 1.90 1.92 -10.50
N PRO A 61 1.57 2.05 -11.80
CA PRO A 61 0.77 3.19 -12.26
C PRO A 61 -0.59 3.28 -11.56
N LYS A 62 -1.25 2.13 -11.31
CA LYS A 62 -2.52 2.08 -10.59
C LYS A 62 -2.39 2.57 -9.15
N ALA A 63 -1.31 2.20 -8.46
CA ALA A 63 -1.04 2.71 -7.13
C ALA A 63 -0.81 4.23 -7.13
N ILE A 64 -0.04 4.75 -8.08
CA ILE A 64 0.21 6.20 -8.22
C ILE A 64 -1.10 6.97 -8.49
N ASP A 65 -1.97 6.46 -9.36
CA ASP A 65 -3.29 7.05 -9.63
C ASP A 65 -4.19 7.13 -8.38
N ARG A 66 -3.93 6.29 -7.38
CA ARG A 66 -4.62 6.27 -6.08
C ARG A 66 -3.96 7.15 -5.00
N GLY A 67 -2.92 7.90 -5.36
CA GLY A 67 -2.24 8.84 -4.47
C GLY A 67 -1.12 8.23 -3.64
N PHE A 68 -0.56 7.09 -4.08
CA PHE A 68 0.72 6.61 -3.57
C PHE A 68 1.88 7.42 -4.16
N ASP A 69 2.95 7.54 -3.39
CA ASP A 69 4.22 8.15 -3.81
C ASP A 69 5.38 7.19 -3.55
N PHE A 70 6.49 7.40 -4.26
CA PHE A 70 7.72 6.62 -4.13
C PHE A 70 8.37 6.89 -2.77
N HIS A 71 8.72 5.80 -2.07
CA HIS A 71 9.44 5.91 -0.79
C HIS A 71 10.85 5.34 -0.89
N HIS A 72 10.99 4.07 -1.29
CA HIS A 72 12.27 3.38 -1.40
C HIS A 72 12.22 2.28 -2.48
N THR A 73 13.39 1.84 -2.96
CA THR A 73 13.53 0.73 -3.90
C THR A 73 14.59 -0.24 -3.40
N GLY A 74 14.26 -1.54 -3.37
CA GLY A 74 15.23 -2.62 -3.21
C GLY A 74 15.72 -3.17 -4.56
N GLU A 75 16.42 -4.29 -4.52
CA GLU A 75 16.91 -4.96 -5.75
C GLU A 75 15.77 -5.52 -6.61
N ASP A 76 14.72 -6.04 -5.97
CA ASP A 76 13.61 -6.77 -6.59
C ASP A 76 12.22 -6.18 -6.27
N TYR A 77 12.15 -5.00 -5.65
CA TYR A 77 10.87 -4.38 -5.29
C TYR A 77 10.92 -2.85 -5.23
N ILE A 78 9.74 -2.25 -5.22
CA ILE A 78 9.54 -0.84 -4.89
C ILE A 78 8.55 -0.70 -3.73
N LEU A 79 8.90 0.14 -2.76
CA LEU A 79 8.02 0.51 -1.67
C LEU A 79 7.38 1.87 -1.97
N LEU A 80 6.06 1.87 -1.96
CA LEU A 80 5.22 3.04 -2.11
C LEU A 80 4.50 3.35 -0.80
N THR A 81 4.21 4.63 -0.57
CA THR A 81 3.45 5.06 0.60
C THR A 81 2.31 6.00 0.22
N CYS A 82 1.21 5.96 0.97
CA CYS A 82 0.06 6.84 0.80
C CYS A 82 -0.39 7.38 2.16
N LEU A 83 -0.70 8.67 2.23
CA LEU A 83 -1.33 9.29 3.40
C LEU A 83 -2.85 9.16 3.27
N LEU A 84 -3.51 8.54 4.25
CA LEU A 84 -4.96 8.43 4.29
C LEU A 84 -5.62 9.66 4.91
N VAL A 85 -4.94 10.29 5.88
CA VAL A 85 -5.41 11.45 6.64
C VAL A 85 -4.43 12.60 6.48
N GLY A 86 -4.92 13.78 6.09
CA GLY A 86 -4.11 14.99 5.93
C GLY A 86 -3.42 15.39 7.23
N GLY A 87 -2.13 15.70 7.17
CA GLY A 87 -1.29 16.01 8.34
C GLY A 87 -0.67 14.78 9.03
N SER A 88 -0.93 13.57 8.53
CA SER A 88 -0.17 12.38 8.94
C SER A 88 1.25 12.42 8.38
N HIS A 89 2.16 11.64 8.98
CA HIS A 89 3.57 11.64 8.63
C HIS A 89 4.05 10.23 8.28
N ILE A 90 4.78 10.11 7.17
CA ILE A 90 5.56 8.92 6.84
C ILE A 90 6.92 9.05 7.54
N PRO A 91 7.30 8.15 8.47
CA PRO A 91 8.64 8.14 9.04
C PRO A 91 9.70 7.96 7.94
N PRO A 92 10.86 8.65 8.04
CA PRO A 92 11.90 8.62 7.01
C PRO A 92 12.69 7.30 6.95
N LEU A 93 12.47 6.38 7.90
CA LEU A 93 13.28 5.17 8.05
C LEU A 93 12.38 3.93 8.12
N GLN A 94 12.61 2.98 7.22
CA GLN A 94 11.91 1.69 7.11
C GLN A 94 12.36 0.66 8.17
N LEU A 95 12.71 1.10 9.38
CA LEU A 95 12.98 0.18 10.48
C LEU A 95 11.64 -0.15 11.14
N THR A 96 11.19 -1.40 11.02
CA THR A 96 10.09 -2.09 11.78
C THR A 96 8.73 -2.35 11.11
N ILE A 97 8.52 -2.11 9.81
CA ILE A 97 7.20 -2.41 9.18
C ILE A 97 7.12 -3.83 8.58
N LEU A 98 8.25 -4.56 8.53
CA LEU A 98 8.33 -5.90 7.90
C LEU A 98 8.75 -7.02 8.86
N GLU A 99 8.81 -6.77 10.18
CA GLU A 99 9.06 -7.84 11.19
C GLU A 99 7.75 -8.33 11.83
#